data_AF-A0A7X8VXN7-F1
#
_entry.id   AF-A0A7X8VXN7-F1
#
_cell.length_a   1.000
_cell.length_b   1.000
_cell.length_c   1.000
_cell.angle_alpha   90.00
_cell.angle_beta   90.00
_cell.angle_gamma   90.00
#
_symmetry.space_group_name_H-M   'P 1'
#
loop_
_entity.id
_entity.type
_entity.pdbx_description
1 polymer ?
#
loop_
_entity_poly.entity_id
_entity_poly.type
_entity_poly.pdbx_seq_one_letter_code
_entity_poly.pdbx_strand_id
1 'polypeptide(L)'
;MWNSVTSLFALFPNALLCGMIMAVTCAVFGVFVLLHRVVFISIALAECAVCGIAAAALCHIHPFAGAASACLLAVLFLAMDWENSALPRDAILGTLYAGASALSVLLVARSGMGLLEVKAMLYGDLILAAPADLRLLALVQLPVLGLTILFLKPLLYTFLDRNAAQLMKIPVKTVEFLFFLALGLVVSAASKTGGAMLV
;
A
#
# COMPACT_ATOMS: atom_id res chain seq x y z
N MET A 1 -13.91 -31.02 12.03
CA MET A 1 -13.05 -29.86 11.66
C MET A 1 -12.88 -29.72 10.15
N TRP A 2 -12.62 -30.78 9.37
CA TRP A 2 -12.43 -30.67 7.90
C TRP A 2 -13.67 -30.18 7.13
N ASN A 3 -14.86 -30.63 7.52
CA ASN A 3 -16.13 -30.22 6.86
C ASN A 3 -16.50 -28.75 7.07
N SER A 4 -15.98 -28.11 8.12
CA SER A 4 -16.19 -26.68 8.40
C SER A 4 -15.30 -25.80 7.52
N VAL A 5 -14.13 -26.29 7.13
CA VAL A 5 -13.23 -25.56 6.23
C VAL A 5 -13.80 -25.59 4.82
N THR A 6 -14.23 -26.74 4.31
CA THR A 6 -14.80 -26.86 2.95
C THR A 6 -16.10 -26.08 2.77
N SER A 7 -16.91 -25.93 3.82
CA SER A 7 -18.13 -25.11 3.79
C SER A 7 -17.83 -23.61 3.77
N LEU A 8 -16.75 -23.13 4.41
CA LEU A 8 -16.27 -21.74 4.29
C LEU A 8 -15.77 -21.42 2.88
N PHE A 9 -15.04 -22.35 2.25
CA PHE A 9 -14.62 -22.22 0.84
C PHE A 9 -15.82 -22.12 -0.11
N ALA A 10 -16.90 -22.84 0.17
CA ALA A 10 -18.12 -22.81 -0.63
C ALA A 10 -18.98 -21.56 -0.37
N LEU A 11 -18.97 -21.00 0.85
CA LEU A 11 -19.73 -19.79 1.20
C LEU A 11 -19.07 -18.49 0.73
N PHE A 12 -17.73 -18.37 0.81
CA PHE A 12 -17.00 -17.12 0.52
C PHE A 12 -15.75 -17.33 -0.37
N PRO A 13 -15.89 -17.86 -1.60
CA PRO A 13 -14.75 -18.13 -2.47
C PRO A 13 -13.97 -16.86 -2.83
N ASN A 14 -14.65 -15.73 -3.02
CA ASN A 14 -14.01 -14.46 -3.39
C ASN A 14 -13.18 -13.86 -2.24
N ALA A 15 -13.72 -13.87 -1.02
CA ALA A 15 -13.01 -13.36 0.15
C ALA A 15 -11.70 -14.11 0.38
N LEU A 16 -11.73 -15.44 0.21
CA LEU A 16 -10.55 -16.28 0.40
C LEU A 16 -9.47 -16.05 -0.67
N LEU A 17 -9.89 -15.91 -1.93
CA LEU A 17 -8.99 -15.59 -3.04
C LEU A 17 -8.35 -14.21 -2.88
N CYS A 18 -9.15 -13.19 -2.52
CA CYS A 18 -8.63 -11.86 -2.19
C CYS A 18 -7.60 -11.93 -1.05
N GLY A 19 -7.93 -12.62 0.05
CA GLY A 19 -7.03 -12.80 1.18
C GLY A 19 -5.72 -13.50 0.81
N MET A 20 -5.77 -14.55 -0.01
CA MET A 20 -4.56 -15.23 -0.48
C MET A 20 -3.67 -14.31 -1.33
N ILE A 21 -4.26 -13.59 -2.28
CA ILE A 21 -3.52 -12.65 -3.14
C ILE A 21 -2.88 -11.58 -2.27
N MET A 22 -3.63 -10.96 -1.36
CA MET A 22 -3.11 -9.95 -0.43
C MET A 22 -1.98 -10.49 0.45
N ALA A 23 -2.15 -11.70 1.02
CA ALA A 23 -1.13 -12.32 1.88
C ALA A 23 0.18 -12.57 1.14
N VAL A 24 0.12 -13.09 -0.10
CA VAL A 24 1.32 -13.34 -0.91
C VAL A 24 2.02 -12.02 -1.25
N THR A 25 1.26 -11.01 -1.69
CA THR A 25 1.83 -9.72 -2.06
C THR A 25 2.44 -9.03 -0.84
N CYS A 26 1.74 -8.95 0.29
CA CYS A 26 2.27 -8.37 1.52
C CYS A 26 3.50 -9.13 2.04
N ALA A 27 3.54 -10.46 1.96
CA ALA A 27 4.71 -11.22 2.37
C ALA A 27 5.94 -10.88 1.53
N VAL A 28 5.80 -10.80 0.20
CA VAL A 28 6.91 -10.44 -0.70
C VAL A 28 7.40 -9.02 -0.42
N PHE A 29 6.50 -8.04 -0.39
CA PHE A 29 6.87 -6.65 -0.13
C PHE A 29 7.43 -6.45 1.28
N GLY A 30 6.89 -7.16 2.28
CA GLY A 30 7.38 -7.12 3.66
C GLY A 30 8.85 -7.50 3.79
N VAL A 31 9.31 -8.53 3.08
CA VAL A 31 10.74 -8.91 3.06
C VAL A 31 11.61 -7.77 2.56
N PHE A 32 11.20 -7.09 1.47
CA PHE A 32 11.96 -5.96 0.92
C PHE A 32 11.94 -4.72 1.82
N VAL A 33 10.79 -4.42 2.43
CA VAL A 33 10.64 -3.31 3.38
C VAL A 33 11.57 -3.51 4.58
N LEU A 34 11.63 -4.74 5.13
CA LEU A 34 12.53 -5.08 6.22
C LEU A 34 14.00 -4.98 5.79
N LEU A 35 14.34 -5.44 4.58
CA LEU A 35 15.71 -5.40 4.07
C LEU A 35 16.25 -3.97 3.95
N HIS A 36 15.39 -3.03 3.57
CA HIS A 36 15.75 -1.62 3.40
C HIS A 36 15.73 -0.80 4.70
N ARG A 37 15.41 -1.42 5.85
CA ARG A 37 15.29 -0.79 7.18
C ARG A 37 14.29 0.37 7.29
N VAL A 38 13.47 0.62 6.26
CA VAL A 38 12.37 1.59 6.29
C VAL A 38 11.08 0.91 6.73
N VAL A 39 11.08 0.32 7.93
CA VAL A 39 9.89 -0.37 8.47
C VAL A 39 8.70 0.58 8.61
N PHE A 40 8.98 1.87 8.82
CA PHE A 40 7.96 2.91 8.99
C PHE A 40 7.23 3.31 7.68
N ILE A 41 7.69 2.85 6.51
CA ILE A 41 7.10 3.28 5.24
C ILE A 41 5.72 2.70 5.00
N SER A 42 5.48 1.46 5.43
CA SER A 42 4.17 0.81 5.26
C SER A 42 3.09 1.56 6.03
N ILE A 43 3.36 1.91 7.30
CA ILE A 43 2.38 2.62 8.13
C ILE A 43 2.15 4.05 7.65
N ALA A 44 3.20 4.74 7.18
CA ALA A 44 3.07 6.08 6.61
C ALA A 44 2.21 6.06 5.33
N LEU A 45 2.42 5.08 4.45
CA LEU A 45 1.62 4.94 3.22
C LEU A 45 0.18 4.50 3.50
N ALA A 46 -0.06 3.68 4.52
CA ALA A 46 -1.40 3.33 4.95
C ALA A 46 -2.20 4.58 5.37
N GLU A 47 -1.60 5.46 6.17
CA GLU A 47 -2.23 6.74 6.56
C GLU A 47 -2.42 7.70 5.38
N CYS A 48 -1.49 7.70 4.42
CA CYS A 48 -1.66 8.45 3.18
C CYS A 48 -2.84 7.92 2.36
N ALA A 49 -3.02 6.60 2.30
CA ALA A 49 -4.17 5.99 1.64
C ALA A 49 -5.48 6.40 2.33
N VAL A 50 -5.55 6.32 3.68
CA VAL A 50 -6.72 6.78 4.46
C VAL A 50 -7.02 8.25 4.20
N CYS A 51 -6.00 9.10 4.16
CA CYS A 51 -6.13 10.52 3.85
C CYS A 51 -6.75 10.73 2.45
N GLY A 52 -6.24 10.03 1.45
CA GLY A 52 -6.76 10.08 0.08
C GLY A 52 -8.18 9.57 -0.05
N ILE A 53 -8.54 8.52 0.71
CA ILE A 53 -9.89 7.98 0.79
C ILE A 53 -10.85 9.02 1.38
N ALA A 54 -10.46 9.65 2.50
CA ALA A 54 -11.25 10.70 3.14
C ALA A 54 -11.43 11.93 2.23
N ALA A 55 -10.39 12.30 1.49
CA ALA A 55 -10.45 13.38 0.51
C ALA A 55 -11.38 13.04 -0.67
N ALA A 56 -11.31 11.81 -1.19
CA ALA A 56 -12.20 11.36 -2.26
C ALA A 56 -13.66 11.31 -1.82
N ALA A 57 -13.93 10.93 -0.57
CA ALA A 57 -15.28 10.93 -0.01
C ALA A 57 -15.90 12.34 0.00
N LEU A 58 -15.14 13.38 0.37
CA LEU A 58 -15.58 14.77 0.31
C LEU A 58 -15.88 15.26 -1.11
N CYS A 59 -15.11 14.79 -2.09
CA CYS A 59 -15.29 15.15 -3.50
C CYS A 59 -16.31 14.26 -4.23
N HIS A 60 -16.94 13.30 -3.55
CA HIS A 60 -17.81 12.27 -4.15
C HIS A 60 -17.14 11.47 -5.29
N ILE A 61 -15.83 11.25 -5.20
CA ILE A 61 -15.01 10.48 -6.16
C ILE A 61 -14.87 9.04 -5.66
N HIS A 62 -14.59 8.09 -6.56
CA HIS A 62 -14.27 6.71 -6.21
C HIS A 62 -13.12 6.63 -5.18
N PRO A 63 -13.30 5.92 -4.04
CA PRO A 63 -12.29 5.80 -2.98
C PRO A 63 -10.93 5.29 -3.45
N PHE A 64 -10.93 4.37 -4.43
CA PHE A 64 -9.71 3.82 -5.00
C PHE A 64 -8.85 4.90 -5.67
N ALA A 65 -9.47 5.82 -6.41
CA ALA A 65 -8.75 6.90 -7.07
C ALA A 65 -8.15 7.89 -6.05
N GLY A 66 -8.87 8.14 -4.95
CA GLY A 66 -8.36 8.93 -3.82
C GLY A 66 -7.15 8.29 -3.16
N ALA A 67 -7.28 7.02 -2.76
CA ALA A 67 -6.20 6.26 -2.16
C ALA A 67 -4.96 6.21 -3.07
N ALA A 68 -5.17 5.89 -4.35
CA ALA A 68 -4.08 5.72 -5.32
C ALA A 68 -3.36 7.05 -5.58
N SER A 69 -4.10 8.15 -5.72
CA SER A 69 -3.51 9.47 -5.94
C SER A 69 -2.74 9.98 -4.71
N ALA A 70 -3.26 9.79 -3.51
CA ALA A 70 -2.55 10.16 -2.28
C ALA A 70 -1.29 9.31 -2.05
N CYS A 71 -1.37 7.99 -2.25
CA CYS A 71 -0.20 7.12 -2.23
C CYS A 71 0.82 7.52 -3.29
N LEU A 72 0.39 7.84 -4.51
CA LEU A 72 1.26 8.29 -5.59
C LEU A 72 2.00 9.58 -5.21
N LEU A 73 1.30 10.55 -4.62
CA LEU A 73 1.89 11.79 -4.13
C LEU A 73 2.92 11.53 -3.01
N ALA A 74 2.59 10.67 -2.05
CA ALA A 74 3.50 10.29 -0.97
C ALA A 74 4.77 9.60 -1.50
N VAL A 75 4.61 8.68 -2.46
CA VAL A 75 5.73 8.00 -3.13
C VAL A 75 6.58 8.98 -3.92
N LEU A 76 5.97 9.88 -4.69
CA LEU A 76 6.69 10.92 -5.43
C LEU A 76 7.51 11.80 -4.48
N PHE A 77 6.92 12.19 -3.33
CA PHE A 77 7.61 12.96 -2.30
C PHE A 77 8.80 12.18 -1.69
N LEU A 78 8.62 10.89 -1.42
CA LEU A 78 9.67 9.98 -0.91
C LEU A 78 10.79 9.68 -1.91
N ALA A 79 10.50 9.83 -3.19
CA ALA A 79 11.44 9.61 -4.27
C ALA A 79 12.21 10.88 -4.67
N MET A 80 11.86 12.04 -4.13
CA MET A 80 12.67 13.24 -4.28
C MET A 80 14.03 13.05 -3.60
N ASP A 81 15.06 13.66 -4.18
CA ASP A 81 16.43 13.50 -3.71
C ASP A 81 16.63 14.16 -2.33
N TRP A 82 16.67 13.32 -1.29
CA TRP A 82 17.04 13.73 0.07
C TRP A 82 18.47 13.37 0.43
N GLU A 83 19.26 12.92 -0.56
CA GLU A 83 20.69 12.64 -0.39
C GLU A 83 21.49 13.82 0.17
N ASN A 84 20.99 15.05 -0.03
CA ASN A 84 21.60 16.27 0.49
C ASN A 84 20.87 16.88 1.70
N SER A 85 19.81 16.23 2.19
CA SER A 85 19.10 16.67 3.39
C SER A 85 19.76 16.10 4.63
N ALA A 86 20.03 16.96 5.62
CA ALA A 86 20.55 16.56 6.93
C ALA A 86 19.58 15.69 7.75
N LEU A 87 18.38 15.40 7.22
CA LEU A 87 17.34 14.63 7.91
C LEU A 87 17.43 13.14 7.55
N PRO A 88 17.37 12.24 8.55
CA PRO A 88 17.26 10.82 8.30
C PRO A 88 15.93 10.52 7.62
N ARG A 89 15.92 9.53 6.72
CA ARG A 89 14.74 9.17 5.93
C ARG A 89 13.52 8.80 6.78
N ASP A 90 13.78 8.21 7.94
CA ASP A 90 12.78 7.88 8.96
C ASP A 90 12.08 9.12 9.53
N ALA A 91 12.79 10.24 9.67
CA ALA A 91 12.19 11.49 10.14
C ALA A 91 11.17 12.02 9.14
N ILE A 92 11.48 11.99 7.83
CA ILE A 92 10.49 12.45 6.86
C ILE A 92 9.31 11.46 6.78
N LEU A 93 9.54 10.14 6.85
CA LEU A 93 8.44 9.18 6.95
C LEU A 93 7.54 9.47 8.16
N GLY A 94 8.14 9.83 9.30
CA GLY A 94 7.41 10.29 10.48
C GLY A 94 6.59 11.55 10.24
N THR A 95 7.13 12.55 9.52
CA THR A 95 6.37 13.76 9.16
C THR A 95 5.23 13.48 8.19
N LEU A 96 5.44 12.60 7.21
CA LEU A 96 4.41 12.14 6.27
C LEU A 96 3.29 11.44 7.01
N TYR A 97 3.63 10.50 7.91
CA TYR A 97 2.68 9.81 8.76
C TYR A 97 1.86 10.80 9.61
N ALA A 98 2.52 11.66 10.40
CA ALA A 98 1.83 12.60 11.27
C ALA A 98 0.97 13.60 10.48
N GLY A 99 1.48 14.09 9.36
CA GLY A 99 0.75 14.98 8.46
C GLY A 99 -0.47 14.31 7.84
N ALA A 100 -0.30 13.10 7.29
CA ALA A 100 -1.39 12.33 6.70
C ALA A 100 -2.46 11.99 7.75
N SER A 101 -2.09 11.51 8.94
CA SER A 101 -3.05 11.21 10.00
C SER A 101 -3.83 12.43 10.46
N ALA A 102 -3.16 13.58 10.67
CA ALA A 102 -3.84 14.81 11.05
C ALA A 102 -4.84 15.25 9.97
N LEU A 103 -4.44 15.16 8.69
CA LEU A 103 -5.26 15.56 7.56
C LEU A 103 -6.43 14.59 7.33
N SER A 104 -6.23 13.28 7.48
CA SER A 104 -7.26 12.25 7.50
C SER A 104 -8.35 12.57 8.51
N VAL A 105 -7.97 12.83 9.78
CA VAL A 105 -8.93 13.13 10.86
C VAL A 105 -9.71 14.41 10.57
N LEU A 106 -9.05 15.46 10.07
CA LEU A 106 -9.70 16.72 9.70
C LEU A 106 -10.69 16.56 8.55
N LEU A 107 -10.33 15.81 7.50
CA LEU A 107 -11.21 15.56 6.36
C LEU A 107 -12.42 14.73 6.77
N VAL A 108 -12.21 13.69 7.58
CA VAL A 108 -13.28 12.87 8.14
C VAL A 108 -14.23 13.73 8.97
N ALA A 109 -13.69 14.56 9.88
CA ALA A 109 -14.50 15.46 10.71
C ALA A 109 -15.32 16.46 9.88
N ARG A 110 -14.81 16.91 8.73
CA ARG A 110 -15.50 17.81 7.81
C ARG A 110 -16.56 17.13 6.95
N SER A 111 -16.36 15.86 6.60
CA SER A 111 -17.25 15.11 5.72
C SER A 111 -18.61 14.80 6.33
N GLY A 112 -18.73 14.84 7.66
CA GLY A 112 -19.95 14.45 8.36
C GLY A 112 -20.31 12.97 8.18
N MET A 113 -19.41 12.15 7.59
CA MET A 113 -19.58 10.70 7.50
C MET A 113 -19.75 10.14 8.91
N GLY A 114 -20.81 9.34 9.09
CA GLY A 114 -21.08 8.71 10.37
C GLY A 114 -19.89 7.85 10.80
N LEU A 115 -19.63 7.77 12.11
CA LEU A 115 -18.57 6.93 12.70
C LEU A 115 -18.59 5.48 12.15
N LEU A 116 -19.76 5.02 11.71
CA LEU A 116 -19.99 3.71 11.08
C LEU A 116 -19.35 3.56 9.68
N GLU A 117 -19.48 4.55 8.79
CA GLU A 117 -18.87 4.52 7.45
C GLU A 117 -17.35 4.63 7.54
N VAL A 118 -16.86 5.48 8.44
CA VAL A 118 -15.43 5.61 8.73
C VAL A 118 -14.88 4.28 9.28
N LYS A 119 -15.59 3.63 10.20
CA LYS A 119 -15.24 2.28 10.68
C LYS A 119 -15.27 1.25 9.56
N ALA A 120 -16.29 1.26 8.70
CA ALA A 120 -16.40 0.34 7.59
C ALA A 120 -15.23 0.49 6.59
N MET A 121 -14.73 1.71 6.39
CA MET A 121 -13.52 1.94 5.58
C MET A 121 -12.22 1.53 6.28
N LEU A 122 -12.10 1.76 7.60
CA LEU A 122 -10.90 1.41 8.37
C LEU A 122 -10.72 -0.10 8.52
N TYR A 123 -11.80 -0.82 8.82
CA TYR A 123 -11.78 -2.27 9.01
C TYR A 123 -11.93 -3.04 7.70
N GLY A 124 -12.53 -2.42 6.68
CA GLY A 124 -12.94 -3.12 5.47
C GLY A 124 -14.00 -4.19 5.76
N ASP A 125 -14.67 -4.65 4.71
CA ASP A 125 -15.49 -5.86 4.80
C ASP A 125 -15.02 -6.83 3.73
N LEU A 126 -14.06 -7.68 4.12
CA LEU A 126 -13.50 -8.70 3.23
C LEU A 126 -14.55 -9.76 2.86
N ILE A 127 -15.59 -9.93 3.70
CA ILE A 127 -16.65 -10.92 3.51
C ILE A 127 -17.65 -10.45 2.45
N LEU A 128 -17.95 -9.14 2.41
CA LEU A 128 -18.80 -8.49 1.40
C LEU A 128 -18.05 -8.14 0.10
N ALA A 129 -16.79 -8.56 -0.06
CA ALA A 129 -15.99 -8.23 -1.24
C ALA A 129 -16.68 -8.63 -2.54
N ALA A 130 -17.07 -7.63 -3.34
CA ALA A 130 -17.73 -7.84 -4.61
C ALA A 130 -16.77 -8.50 -5.62
N PRO A 131 -17.27 -9.31 -6.57
CA PRO A 131 -16.44 -9.90 -7.63
C PRO A 131 -15.77 -8.87 -8.55
N ALA A 132 -16.26 -7.61 -8.53
CA ALA A 132 -15.63 -6.49 -9.23
C ALA A 132 -14.37 -5.99 -8.49
N ASP A 133 -14.40 -5.95 -7.15
CA ASP A 133 -13.25 -5.54 -6.34
C ASP A 133 -12.15 -6.61 -6.36
N LEU A 134 -12.52 -7.89 -6.40
CA LEU A 134 -11.56 -8.98 -6.61
C LEU A 134 -10.84 -8.85 -7.95
N ARG A 135 -11.57 -8.52 -9.02
CA ARG A 135 -10.97 -8.28 -10.34
C ARG A 135 -10.00 -7.10 -10.33
N LEU A 136 -10.38 -5.98 -9.70
CA LEU A 136 -9.49 -4.82 -9.55
C LEU A 136 -8.23 -5.18 -8.74
N LEU A 137 -8.40 -5.86 -7.60
CA LEU A 137 -7.28 -6.29 -6.76
C LEU A 137 -6.33 -7.19 -7.52
N ALA A 138 -6.85 -8.22 -8.21
CA ALA A 138 -6.05 -9.15 -8.99
C ALA A 138 -5.34 -8.44 -10.16
N LEU A 139 -6.04 -7.53 -10.86
CA LEU A 139 -5.51 -6.79 -12.00
C LEU A 139 -4.40 -5.80 -11.61
N VAL A 140 -4.39 -5.31 -10.37
CA VAL A 140 -3.31 -4.44 -9.86
C VAL A 140 -2.20 -5.27 -9.20
N GLN A 141 -2.53 -6.18 -8.28
CA GLN A 141 -1.51 -6.90 -7.50
C GLN A 141 -0.74 -7.94 -8.32
N LEU A 142 -1.38 -8.71 -9.22
CA LEU A 142 -0.67 -9.73 -10.01
C LEU A 142 0.44 -9.14 -10.90
N PRO A 143 0.20 -8.11 -11.73
CA PRO A 143 1.27 -7.54 -12.53
C PRO A 143 2.34 -6.88 -11.67
N VAL A 144 1.97 -6.25 -10.55
CA VAL A 144 2.95 -5.67 -9.63
C VAL A 144 3.83 -6.77 -9.01
N LEU A 145 3.25 -7.89 -8.57
CA LEU A 145 3.97 -9.06 -8.09
C LEU A 145 4.90 -9.61 -9.18
N GLY A 146 4.39 -9.79 -10.39
CA GLY A 146 5.16 -10.28 -11.54
C GLY A 146 6.34 -9.35 -11.86
N LEU A 147 6.13 -8.05 -11.83
CA LEU A 147 7.18 -7.05 -12.06
C LEU A 147 8.21 -7.10 -10.93
N THR A 148 7.77 -7.20 -9.68
CA THR A 148 8.67 -7.30 -8.52
C THR A 148 9.54 -8.56 -8.58
N ILE A 149 8.97 -9.69 -9.01
CA ILE A 149 9.71 -10.94 -9.20
C ILE A 149 10.66 -10.86 -10.41
N LEU A 150 10.28 -10.19 -11.49
CA LEU A 150 11.15 -10.00 -12.65
C LEU A 150 12.36 -9.09 -12.30
N PHE A 151 12.11 -8.04 -11.53
CA PHE A 151 13.13 -7.08 -11.09
C PHE A 151 13.79 -7.47 -9.74
N LEU A 152 13.63 -8.71 -9.28
CA LEU A 152 14.15 -9.17 -7.98
C LEU A 152 15.66 -9.00 -7.86
N LYS A 153 16.42 -9.27 -8.94
CA LYS A 153 17.87 -9.08 -8.99
C LYS A 153 18.28 -7.62 -8.77
N PRO A 154 17.86 -6.65 -9.60
CA PRO A 154 18.22 -5.25 -9.40
C PRO A 154 17.71 -4.67 -8.07
N LEU A 155 16.53 -5.10 -7.59
CA LEU A 155 16.02 -4.74 -6.25
C LEU A 155 16.98 -5.21 -5.15
N LEU A 156 17.37 -6.49 -5.17
CA LEU A 156 18.26 -7.06 -4.17
C LEU A 156 19.63 -6.35 -4.17
N TYR A 157 20.22 -6.11 -5.34
CA TYR A 157 21.50 -5.40 -5.42
C TYR A 157 21.40 -3.96 -4.92
N THR A 158 20.33 -3.25 -5.27
CA THR A 158 20.09 -1.87 -4.84
C THR A 158 19.99 -1.77 -3.31
N PHE A 159 19.29 -2.72 -2.68
CA PHE A 159 19.03 -2.68 -1.24
C PHE A 159 20.15 -3.31 -0.39
N LEU A 160 20.90 -4.27 -0.93
CA LEU A 160 21.97 -4.94 -0.18
C LEU A 160 23.29 -4.16 -0.26
N ASP A 161 23.64 -3.63 -1.44
CA ASP A 161 24.86 -2.88 -1.65
C ASP A 161 24.68 -1.81 -2.74
N ARG A 162 24.33 -0.61 -2.29
CA ARG A 162 24.09 0.57 -3.14
C ARG A 162 25.32 0.95 -3.97
N ASN A 163 26.53 0.76 -3.41
CA ASN A 163 27.79 1.09 -4.09
C ASN A 163 28.11 0.06 -5.18
N ALA A 164 27.91 -1.24 -4.91
CA ALA A 164 28.04 -2.29 -5.92
C ALA A 164 27.01 -2.14 -7.05
N ALA A 165 25.78 -1.71 -6.75
CA ALA A 165 24.75 -1.46 -7.75
C ALA A 165 25.11 -0.29 -8.69
N GLN A 166 25.69 0.79 -8.16
CA GLN A 166 26.18 1.91 -8.96
C GLN A 166 27.35 1.50 -9.87
N LEU A 167 28.25 0.65 -9.38
CA LEU A 167 29.35 0.08 -10.16
C LEU A 167 28.85 -0.82 -11.31
N MET A 168 27.74 -1.53 -11.10
CA MET A 168 27.06 -2.34 -12.13
C MET A 168 26.18 -1.51 -13.08
N LYS A 169 26.22 -0.17 -13.02
CA LYS A 169 25.39 0.75 -13.83
C LYS A 169 23.88 0.55 -13.70
N ILE A 170 23.42 0.01 -12.56
CA ILE A 170 21.99 -0.11 -12.28
C ILE A 170 21.48 1.28 -11.87
N PRO A 171 20.39 1.79 -12.46
CA PRO A 171 19.82 3.07 -12.08
C PRO A 171 19.08 2.94 -10.74
N VAL A 172 19.84 2.96 -9.64
CA VAL A 172 19.38 2.79 -8.24
C VAL A 172 18.14 3.64 -7.96
N LYS A 173 18.16 4.93 -8.33
CA LYS A 173 17.05 5.87 -8.10
C LYS A 173 15.76 5.44 -8.80
N THR A 174 15.85 4.97 -10.04
CA THR A 174 14.69 4.50 -10.81
C THR A 174 14.11 3.22 -10.22
N VAL A 175 14.97 2.28 -9.80
CA VAL A 175 14.53 1.01 -9.20
C VAL A 175 13.84 1.27 -7.86
N GLU A 176 14.40 2.14 -7.04
CA GLU A 176 13.85 2.53 -5.75
C GLU A 176 12.50 3.27 -5.90
N PHE A 177 12.41 4.21 -6.86
CA PHE A 177 11.14 4.85 -7.20
C PHE A 177 10.08 3.85 -7.65
N LEU A 178 10.44 2.94 -8.55
CA LEU A 178 9.52 1.94 -9.08
C LEU A 178 9.04 0.97 -7.98
N PHE A 179 9.92 0.64 -7.03
CA PHE A 179 9.56 -0.16 -5.86
C PHE A 179 8.54 0.53 -4.97
N PHE A 180 8.77 1.80 -4.61
CA PHE A 180 7.82 2.53 -3.77
C PHE A 180 6.50 2.79 -4.50
N LEU A 181 6.53 3.01 -5.81
CA LEU A 181 5.35 3.13 -6.64
C LEU A 181 4.52 1.84 -6.62
N ALA A 182 5.17 0.71 -6.83
CA ALA A 182 4.56 -0.62 -6.75
C ALA A 182 3.96 -0.87 -5.35
N LEU A 183 4.70 -0.54 -4.29
CA LEU A 183 4.25 -0.70 -2.91
C LEU A 183 3.03 0.19 -2.62
N GLY A 184 3.05 1.46 -3.03
CA GLY A 184 1.92 2.37 -2.86
C GLY A 184 0.66 1.90 -3.60
N LEU A 185 0.79 1.33 -4.80
CA LEU A 185 -0.30 0.72 -5.55
C LEU A 185 -0.86 -0.51 -4.84
N VAL A 186 0.00 -1.37 -4.30
CA VAL A 186 -0.40 -2.55 -3.52
C VAL A 186 -1.17 -2.13 -2.27
N VAL A 187 -0.64 -1.18 -1.50
CA VAL A 187 -1.27 -0.67 -0.27
C VAL A 187 -2.61 0.00 -0.60
N SER A 188 -2.68 0.81 -1.65
CA SER A 188 -3.93 1.45 -2.08
C SER A 188 -5.01 0.43 -2.50
N ALA A 189 -4.63 -0.60 -3.25
CA ALA A 189 -5.56 -1.64 -3.67
C ALA A 189 -6.01 -2.49 -2.48
N ALA A 190 -5.08 -2.84 -1.60
CA ALA A 190 -5.34 -3.62 -0.39
C ALA A 190 -6.22 -2.86 0.62
N SER A 191 -5.99 -1.56 0.81
CA SER A 191 -6.76 -0.73 1.75
C SER A 191 -8.24 -0.62 1.36
N LYS A 192 -8.56 -0.62 0.07
CA LYS A 192 -9.96 -0.61 -0.39
C LYS A 192 -10.72 -1.89 -0.04
N THR A 193 -10.08 -3.06 -0.18
CA THR A 193 -10.75 -4.37 -0.01
C THR A 193 -10.65 -4.91 1.41
N GLY A 194 -9.49 -4.75 2.06
CA GLY A 194 -9.22 -5.28 3.39
C GLY A 194 -9.31 -4.24 4.50
N GLY A 195 -9.48 -2.95 4.18
CA GLY A 195 -9.35 -1.87 5.16
C GLY A 195 -7.90 -1.53 5.48
N ALA A 196 -7.66 -0.32 5.98
CA ALA A 196 -6.31 0.17 6.31
C ALA A 196 -5.64 -0.58 7.47
N MET A 197 -6.40 -1.26 8.33
CA MET A 197 -5.89 -2.00 9.49
C MET A 197 -5.30 -3.38 9.13
N LEU A 198 -5.58 -3.89 7.93
CA LEU A 198 -5.21 -5.25 7.51
C LEU A 198 -3.87 -5.29 6.76
N VAL A 199 -3.31 -4.13 6.44
CA VAL A 199 -2.07 -3.92 5.66
C VAL A 199 -0.95 -3.42 6.56
#